data_AF-A0A7W1K5N8-F1
#
_entry.id   AF-A0A7W1K5N8-F1
#
_cell.length_a   1.000
_cell.length_b   1.000
_cell.length_c   1.000
_cell.angle_alpha   90.00
_cell.angle_beta   90.00
_cell.angle_gamma   90.00
#
_symmetry.space_group_name_H-M   'P 1'
#
loop_
_entity.id
_entity.type
_entity.pdbx_description
1 polymer ?
#
loop_
_entity_poly.entity_id
_entity_poly.type
_entity_poly.pdbx_seq_one_letter_code
_entity_poly.pdbx_strand_id
1 'polypeptide(L)'
;MSPAFEPVPIAVQTVGAERLEAFVIASYERHEAEIHGLLLAVTRDPEAAADLTQEAFVRLIEQLRRGRTPDNVGGWLYRTASNLAISRGRRATVARRL
;
A
#
# COMPACT_ATOMS: atom_id res chain seq x y z
N MET A 1 -1.89 32.16 -37.08
CA MET A 1 -2.74 30.96 -37.14
C MET A 1 -2.36 30.09 -35.96
N SER A 2 -2.94 30.37 -34.78
CA SER A 2 -2.70 29.57 -33.58
C SER A 2 -3.44 28.24 -33.72
N PRO A 3 -2.82 27.09 -33.38
CA PRO A 3 -3.55 25.84 -33.32
C PRO A 3 -4.53 25.91 -32.15
N ALA A 4 -5.81 25.64 -32.45
CA ALA A 4 -6.82 25.41 -31.44
C ALA A 4 -6.35 24.25 -30.56
N PHE A 5 -6.11 24.52 -29.29
CA PHE A 5 -5.98 23.47 -28.29
C PHE A 5 -7.38 22.89 -28.12
N GLU A 6 -7.76 21.93 -28.96
CA GLU A 6 -8.98 21.18 -28.73
C GLU A 6 -8.84 20.51 -27.36
N PRO A 7 -9.76 20.77 -26.41
CA PRO A 7 -9.71 20.08 -25.14
C PRO A 7 -9.89 18.59 -25.42
N VAL A 8 -8.87 17.80 -25.06
CA VAL A 8 -8.98 16.33 -25.06
C VAL A 8 -10.13 15.99 -24.11
N PRO A 9 -11.19 15.30 -24.58
CA PRO A 9 -12.28 14.90 -23.70
C PRO A 9 -11.73 13.88 -22.71
N ILE A 10 -11.58 14.29 -21.45
CA ILE A 10 -11.25 13.36 -20.36
C ILE A 10 -12.47 12.46 -20.19
N ALA A 11 -12.34 11.21 -20.64
CA ALA A 11 -13.40 10.22 -20.56
C ALA A 11 -13.89 10.05 -19.11
N VAL A 12 -15.19 10.22 -18.94
CA VAL A 12 -15.96 10.10 -17.69
C VAL A 12 -15.86 8.66 -17.14
N GLN A 13 -14.82 8.38 -16.36
CA GLN A 13 -14.72 7.24 -15.44
C GLN A 13 -14.31 7.66 -14.01
N THR A 14 -14.43 8.96 -13.70
CA THR A 14 -13.82 9.62 -12.54
C THR A 14 -14.41 9.21 -11.19
N VAL A 15 -15.71 8.93 -11.11
CA VAL A 15 -16.40 8.64 -9.83
C VAL A 15 -15.83 7.39 -9.12
N GLY A 16 -15.48 6.35 -9.87
CA GLY A 16 -14.92 5.11 -9.31
C GLY A 16 -13.49 5.29 -8.79
N ALA A 17 -12.67 6.03 -9.54
CA ALA A 17 -11.28 6.33 -9.18
C ALA A 17 -11.19 7.23 -7.95
N GLU A 18 -12.00 8.29 -7.89
CA GLU A 18 -12.07 9.21 -6.75
C GLU A 18 -12.56 8.50 -5.48
N ARG A 19 -13.57 7.61 -5.60
CA ARG A 19 -14.04 6.81 -4.46
C ARG A 19 -12.96 5.86 -3.94
N LEU A 20 -12.21 5.26 -4.84
CA LEU A 20 -11.10 4.37 -4.50
C LEU A 20 -9.98 5.14 -3.78
N GLU A 21 -9.59 6.29 -4.30
CA GLU A 21 -8.59 7.16 -3.68
C GLU A 21 -9.01 7.58 -2.27
N ALA A 22 -10.25 8.06 -2.10
CA ALA A 22 -10.78 8.43 -0.78
C ALA A 22 -10.78 7.24 0.20
N PHE A 23 -11.10 6.04 -0.27
CA PHE A 23 -11.05 4.84 0.55
C PHE A 23 -9.63 4.47 0.98
N VAL A 24 -8.66 4.60 0.08
CA VAL A 24 -7.23 4.35 0.37
C VAL A 24 -6.72 5.36 1.40
N ILE A 25 -7.01 6.65 1.22
CA ILE A 25 -6.61 7.70 2.16
C ILE A 25 -7.19 7.43 3.53
N ALA A 26 -8.50 7.17 3.63
CA ALA A 26 -9.14 6.86 4.91
C ALA A 26 -8.59 5.59 5.57
N SER A 27 -8.20 4.59 4.77
CA SER A 27 -7.55 3.37 5.26
C SER A 27 -6.14 3.66 5.79
N TYR A 28 -5.40 4.52 5.10
CA TYR A 28 -4.06 4.93 5.50
C TYR A 28 -4.09 5.71 6.82
N GLU A 29 -4.89 6.76 6.90
CA GLU A 29 -5.07 7.56 8.12
C GLU A 29 -5.45 6.72 9.34
N ARG A 30 -6.26 5.67 9.13
CA ARG A 30 -6.72 4.80 10.21
C ARG A 30 -5.68 3.80 10.69
N HIS A 31 -4.86 3.26 9.79
CA HIS A 31 -4.08 2.05 10.07
C HIS A 31 -2.56 2.24 9.99
N GLU A 32 -2.07 3.33 9.42
CA GLU A 32 -0.63 3.54 9.21
C GLU A 32 0.17 3.42 10.51
N ALA A 33 -0.21 4.14 11.55
CA ALA A 33 0.54 4.15 12.80
C ALA A 33 0.61 2.77 13.48
N GLU A 34 -0.48 2.01 13.44
CA GLU A 34 -0.54 0.65 13.99
C GLU A 34 0.36 -0.32 13.21
N ILE A 35 0.28 -0.27 11.88
CA ILE A 35 1.07 -1.13 10.99
C ILE A 35 2.55 -0.77 11.06
N HIS A 36 2.89 0.52 11.08
CA HIS A 36 4.24 0.99 11.26
C HIS A 36 4.81 0.57 12.63
N GLY A 37 4.03 0.72 13.71
CA GLY A 37 4.42 0.28 15.04
C GLY A 37 4.69 -1.24 15.12
N LEU A 38 3.82 -2.05 14.51
CA LEU A 38 4.04 -3.49 14.37
C LEU A 38 5.35 -3.80 13.65
N LEU A 39 5.57 -3.18 12.50
CA LEU A 39 6.75 -3.43 11.69
C LEU A 39 8.02 -2.97 12.38
N LEU A 40 8.00 -1.82 13.05
CA LEU A 40 9.13 -1.32 13.85
C LEU A 40 9.49 -2.29 14.97
N ALA A 41 8.50 -2.83 15.68
CA ALA A 41 8.73 -3.82 16.74
C ALA A 41 9.40 -5.10 16.21
N VAL A 42 9.04 -5.52 14.99
CA VAL A 42 9.55 -6.74 14.35
C VAL A 42 10.92 -6.54 13.70
N THR A 43 11.12 -5.44 12.97
CA THR A 43 12.36 -5.17 12.23
C THR A 43 13.45 -4.59 13.10
N ARG A 44 13.09 -3.82 14.14
CA ARG A 44 14.01 -2.97 14.94
C ARG A 44 14.85 -2.02 14.07
N ASP A 45 14.29 -1.64 12.92
CA ASP A 45 14.92 -0.81 11.91
C ASP A 45 13.84 0.16 11.39
N PRO A 46 13.93 1.47 11.73
CA PRO A 46 12.94 2.46 11.33
C PRO A 46 12.80 2.63 9.81
N GLU A 47 13.91 2.57 9.06
CA GLU A 47 13.85 2.68 7.59
C GLU A 47 13.14 1.45 7.01
N ALA A 48 13.50 0.26 7.48
CA ALA A 48 12.80 -0.97 7.10
C ALA A 48 11.31 -0.93 7.43
N ALA A 49 10.95 -0.39 8.60
CA ALA A 49 9.56 -0.32 9.02
C ALA A 49 8.75 0.62 8.11
N ALA A 50 9.30 1.79 7.78
CA ALA A 50 8.70 2.73 6.84
C ALA A 50 8.52 2.10 5.45
N ASP A 51 9.55 1.46 4.91
CA ASP A 51 9.49 0.80 3.60
C ASP A 51 8.42 -0.30 3.54
N LEU A 52 8.38 -1.16 4.57
CA LEU A 52 7.42 -2.26 4.64
C LEU A 52 5.99 -1.76 4.85
N THR A 53 5.82 -0.64 5.57
CA THR A 53 4.51 0.01 5.75
C THR A 53 3.99 0.51 4.41
N GLN A 54 4.83 1.25 3.66
CA GLN A 54 4.48 1.74 2.33
C GLN A 54 4.13 0.59 1.39
N GLU A 55 4.97 -0.44 1.32
CA GLU A 55 4.72 -1.63 0.50
C GLU A 55 3.38 -2.33 0.85
N ALA A 56 3.00 -2.38 2.14
CA ALA A 56 1.70 -2.94 2.53
C ALA A 56 0.52 -2.15 1.97
N PHE A 57 0.59 -0.81 1.98
CA PHE A 57 -0.45 0.05 1.41
C PHE A 57 -0.43 0.07 -0.13
N VAL A 58 0.74 -0.01 -0.77
CA VAL A 58 0.84 -0.22 -2.22
C VAL A 58 0.11 -1.50 -2.63
N ARG A 59 0.30 -2.59 -1.88
CA ARG A 59 -0.43 -3.84 -2.13
C ARG A 59 -1.93 -3.69 -1.90
N LEU A 60 -2.37 -2.89 -0.93
CA LEU A 60 -3.80 -2.59 -0.74
C LEU A 60 -4.36 -1.89 -1.99
N ILE A 61 -3.69 -0.85 -2.49
CA ILE A 61 -4.08 -0.14 -3.71
C ILE A 61 -4.18 -1.12 -4.89
N GLU A 62 -3.20 -2.01 -5.06
CA GLU A 62 -3.25 -3.03 -6.11
C GLU A 62 -4.40 -4.01 -5.95
N GLN A 63 -4.72 -4.46 -4.73
CA GLN A 63 -5.88 -5.33 -4.50
C GLN A 63 -7.18 -4.64 -4.90
N LEU A 64 -7.34 -3.38 -4.49
CA LEU A 64 -8.54 -2.61 -4.78
C LEU A 64 -8.68 -2.29 -6.29
N ARG A 65 -7.57 -1.96 -6.98
CA ARG A 65 -7.55 -1.79 -8.44
C ARG A 65 -7.93 -3.07 -9.20
N ARG A 66 -7.70 -4.24 -8.61
CA ARG A 66 -8.15 -5.54 -9.14
C ARG A 66 -9.60 -5.86 -8.78
N GLY A 67 -10.35 -4.93 -8.18
CA GLY A 67 -11.73 -5.12 -7.73
C GLY A 67 -11.87 -6.00 -6.49
N ARG A 68 -10.80 -6.21 -5.73
CA ARG A 68 -10.79 -7.08 -4.54
C ARG A 68 -10.64 -6.24 -3.28
N THR A 69 -11.77 -5.78 -2.75
CA THR A 69 -11.81 -5.09 -1.47
C THR A 69 -11.79 -6.11 -0.33
N PRO A 70 -10.81 -6.04 0.60
CA PRO A 70 -10.84 -6.90 1.79
C PRO A 70 -12.04 -6.59 2.68
N ASP A 71 -12.71 -7.62 3.19
CA ASP A 71 -13.82 -7.46 4.15
C ASP A 71 -13.38 -6.76 5.45
N ASN A 72 -12.12 -6.99 5.86
CA ASN A 72 -11.47 -6.31 6.97
C ASN A 72 -10.10 -5.79 6.52
N VAL A 73 -10.02 -4.50 6.21
CA VAL A 73 -8.80 -3.84 5.73
C VAL A 73 -7.68 -3.90 6.77
N GLY A 74 -7.97 -3.59 8.04
CA GLY A 74 -6.96 -3.61 9.10
C GLY A 74 -6.36 -5.01 9.30
N GLY A 75 -7.20 -6.04 9.39
CA GLY A 75 -6.74 -7.42 9.50
C GLY A 75 -5.96 -7.90 8.26
N TRP A 76 -6.37 -7.45 7.07
CA TRP A 76 -5.64 -7.73 5.83
C TRP A 76 -4.27 -7.05 5.79
N LEU A 77 -4.19 -5.78 6.21
CA LEU A 77 -2.94 -5.02 6.31
C LEU A 77 -1.99 -5.67 7.32
N TYR A 78 -2.48 -6.05 8.50
CA TYR A 78 -1.69 -6.74 9.53
C TYR A 78 -1.05 -8.02 8.98
N ARG A 79 -1.84 -8.85 8.29
CA ARG A 79 -1.35 -10.10 7.67
C ARG A 79 -0.31 -9.81 6.59
N THR A 80 -0.57 -8.82 5.73
CA THR A 80 0.31 -8.45 4.63
C THR A 80 1.65 -7.92 5.13
N ALA A 81 1.62 -7.02 6.12
CA ALA A 81 2.80 -6.48 6.79
C ALA A 81 3.62 -7.58 7.48
N SER A 82 2.96 -8.48 8.21
CA SER A 82 3.62 -9.62 8.86
C SER A 82 4.34 -10.52 7.85
N ASN A 83 3.70 -10.84 6.73
CA ASN A 83 4.29 -11.65 5.67
C ASN A 83 5.50 -10.97 5.02
N LEU A 84 5.43 -9.66 4.82
CA LEU A 84 6.52 -8.84 4.30
C LEU A 84 7.75 -8.89 5.22
N ALA A 85 7.56 -8.70 6.53
CA ALA A 85 8.62 -8.76 7.51
C ALA A 85 9.29 -10.14 7.58
N ILE A 86 8.49 -11.22 7.59
CA ILE A 86 9.00 -12.61 7.56
C ILE A 86 9.84 -12.86 6.30
N SER A 87 9.34 -12.42 5.14
CA SER A 87 10.05 -12.57 3.86
C SER A 87 11.39 -11.83 3.84
N ARG A 88 11.45 -10.61 4.41
CA ARG A 88 12.69 -9.85 4.60
C ARG A 88 13.68 -10.61 5.49
N GLY A 89 13.24 -11.09 6.66
CA GLY A 89 14.10 -11.84 7.59
C GLY A 89 14.66 -13.13 6.99
N ARG A 90 13.86 -13.85 6.20
CA ARG A 90 14.32 -15.04 5.47
C ARG A 90 15.41 -14.70 4.45
N ARG A 91 15.24 -13.63 3.67
CA ARG A 91 16.24 -13.19 2.68
C ARG A 91 17.56 -12.77 3.32
N ALA A 92 17.51 -12.03 4.43
CA ALA A 92 18.70 -11.66 5.19
C ALA A 92 19.46 -12.90 5.73
N THR A 93 18.72 -13.93 6.16
CA THR A 93 19.32 -15.18 6.64
C THR A 93 20.00 -15.98 5.51
N VAL A 94 19.38 -16.03 4.33
CA VAL A 94 19.98 -16.70 3.15
C VAL A 94 21.22 -15.98 2.67
N ALA A 95 21.18 -14.64 2.57
CA ALA A 95 22.32 -13.83 2.12
C ALA A 95 23.55 -13.98 3.03
N ARG A 96 23.37 -14.24 4.33
CA ARG A 96 24.45 -14.47 5.30
C ARG A 96 25.06 -15.88 5.21
N ARG A 97 24.41 -16.82 4.53
CA ARG A 97 24.87 -18.22 4.38
C ARG A 97 25.67 -18.45 3.09
N LEU A 98 25.72 -17.46 2.20
CA LEU A 98 26.51 -17.43 0.98
C LEU A 98 27.76 -16.60 1.21
#